data_AF-A0A7S2GB41-F1
#
_entry.id   AF-A0A7S2GB41-F1
#
_cell.length_a   1.000
_cell.length_b   1.000
_cell.length_c   1.000
_cell.angle_alpha   90.00
_cell.angle_beta   90.00
_cell.angle_gamma   90.00
#
_symmetry.space_group_name_H-M   'P 1'
#
loop_
_entity.id
_entity.type
_entity.pdbx_description
1 polymer ?
#
loop_
_entity_poly.entity_id
_entity_poly.type
_entity_poly.pdbx_seq_one_letter_code
_entity_poly.pdbx_strand_id
1 'polypeptide(L)'
;WPSGPEGSLGQDEYLQFVLIKENMNTLDAITKLSAALNYKPARFEYSGAKDRRAVTGQFLTVWRPHPDCAERLAARFHTSPLRVGRFQTWPTKPFLGGLTGNRFRVQLRGLDNQGVRHAAARAGRLRTDGFLNRFGRQRFGRQGGENNG
;
A
#
# COMPACT_ATOMS: atom_id res chain seq x y z
N TRP A 1 -6.40 17.57 -9.66
CA TRP A 1 -6.60 16.13 -9.85
C TRP A 1 -7.27 15.94 -11.20
N PRO A 2 -6.68 15.23 -12.19
CA PRO A 2 -7.36 15.02 -13.45
C PRO A 2 -8.33 13.84 -13.37
N SER A 3 -9.34 13.95 -14.22
CA SER A 3 -10.55 13.15 -14.43
C SER A 3 -10.29 11.64 -14.53
N GLY A 4 -11.30 10.83 -14.19
CA GLY A 4 -11.26 9.37 -14.32
C GLY A 4 -10.99 8.90 -15.75
N PRO A 5 -10.73 7.60 -15.96
CA PRO A 5 -10.35 7.07 -17.27
C PRO A 5 -11.44 7.33 -18.31
N GLU A 6 -11.05 7.92 -19.44
CA GLU A 6 -11.87 8.00 -20.66
C GLU A 6 -11.84 6.64 -21.37
N GLY A 7 -12.93 5.87 -21.27
CA GLY A 7 -13.10 4.60 -21.97
C GLY A 7 -13.96 3.60 -21.18
N SER A 8 -14.88 2.90 -21.85
CA SER A 8 -15.61 1.79 -21.23
C SER A 8 -14.64 0.64 -20.96
N LEU A 9 -14.50 0.25 -19.69
CA LEU A 9 -13.72 -0.92 -19.28
C LEU A 9 -14.27 -2.16 -19.98
N GLY A 10 -13.40 -2.87 -20.70
CA GLY A 10 -13.71 -4.16 -21.33
C GLY A 10 -14.07 -5.23 -20.29
N GLN A 11 -14.83 -6.24 -20.72
CA GLN A 11 -15.35 -7.29 -19.83
C GLN A 11 -14.27 -8.20 -19.19
N ASP A 12 -13.02 -8.08 -19.61
CA ASP A 12 -11.87 -8.86 -19.12
C ASP A 12 -10.73 -7.97 -18.62
N GLU A 13 -11.05 -6.78 -18.12
CA GLU A 13 -10.05 -5.81 -17.69
C GLU A 13 -10.02 -5.63 -16.17
N TYR A 14 -8.84 -5.24 -15.68
CA TYR A 14 -8.67 -4.76 -14.32
C TYR A 14 -8.78 -3.23 -14.30
N LEU A 15 -9.35 -2.68 -13.24
CA LEU A 15 -9.14 -1.27 -12.91
C LEU A 15 -8.00 -1.19 -11.90
N GLN A 16 -6.89 -0.60 -12.29
CA GLN A 16 -5.79 -0.27 -11.39
C GLN A 16 -6.00 1.11 -10.78
N PHE A 17 -5.64 1.25 -9.51
CA PHE A 17 -5.63 2.52 -8.81
C PHE A 17 -4.58 2.54 -7.71
N VAL A 18 -4.22 3.74 -7.25
CA VAL A 18 -3.36 3.93 -6.09
C VAL A 18 -4.22 3.94 -4.83
N LEU A 19 -3.90 3.05 -3.91
CA LEU A 19 -4.36 3.07 -2.52
C LEU A 19 -3.35 3.83 -1.66
N ILE A 20 -3.81 4.83 -0.92
CA ILE A 20 -3.05 5.47 0.15
C ILE A 20 -3.76 5.19 1.47
N LYS A 21 -3.06 4.55 2.40
CA LYS A 21 -3.59 4.20 3.72
C LYS A 21 -2.69 4.74 4.83
N GLU A 22 -3.31 5.10 5.95
CA GLU A 22 -2.64 5.58 7.17
C GLU A 22 -3.05 4.72 8.37
N ASN A 23 -2.05 4.23 9.14
CA ASN A 23 -2.26 3.41 10.33
C ASN A 23 -3.20 2.20 10.12
N MET A 24 -3.16 1.57 8.95
CA MET A 24 -4.14 0.56 8.51
C MET A 24 -3.45 -0.60 7.79
N ASN A 25 -3.92 -1.83 8.00
CA ASN A 25 -3.45 -2.97 7.21
C ASN A 25 -4.01 -2.91 5.78
N THR A 26 -3.28 -3.48 4.83
CA THR A 26 -3.74 -3.58 3.44
C THR A 26 -5.05 -4.37 3.32
N LEU A 27 -5.19 -5.46 4.08
CA LEU A 27 -6.40 -6.27 4.08
C LEU A 27 -7.60 -5.52 4.67
N ASP A 28 -7.41 -4.79 5.77
CA ASP A 28 -8.47 -3.94 6.36
C ASP A 28 -8.94 -2.87 5.36
N ALA A 29 -8.02 -2.29 4.59
CA ALA A 29 -8.35 -1.36 3.51
C ALA A 29 -9.17 -2.05 2.40
N ILE A 30 -8.75 -3.24 1.95
CA ILE A 30 -9.49 -4.03 0.95
C ILE A 30 -10.90 -4.37 1.43
N THR A 31 -11.09 -4.77 2.69
CA THR A 31 -12.41 -5.04 3.26
C THR A 31 -13.33 -3.81 3.19
N LYS A 32 -12.80 -2.60 3.42
CA LYS A 32 -13.57 -1.36 3.29
C LYS A 32 -13.93 -1.04 1.83
N LEU A 33 -12.97 -1.20 0.92
CA LEU A 33 -13.20 -1.00 -0.52
C LEU A 33 -14.23 -1.99 -1.06
N SER A 34 -14.13 -3.26 -0.65
CA SER A 34 -15.02 -4.33 -1.08
C SER A 34 -16.45 -4.11 -0.57
N ALA A 35 -16.61 -3.68 0.68
CA ALA A 35 -17.91 -3.34 1.23
C ALA A 35 -18.58 -2.17 0.48
N ALA A 36 -17.84 -1.11 0.15
CA ALA A 36 -18.37 0.05 -0.57
C ALA A 36 -18.84 -0.30 -2.00
N LEU A 37 -18.24 -1.31 -2.62
CA LEU A 37 -18.60 -1.79 -3.96
C LEU A 37 -19.57 -2.97 -3.96
N ASN A 38 -19.89 -3.56 -2.80
CA ASN A 38 -20.55 -4.85 -2.67
C ASN A 38 -19.82 -5.98 -3.43
N TYR A 39 -18.49 -5.98 -3.35
CA TYR A 39 -17.62 -6.97 -4.00
C TYR A 39 -17.01 -7.92 -2.97
N LYS A 40 -16.60 -9.10 -3.42
CA LYS A 40 -15.76 -10.00 -2.62
C LYS A 40 -14.35 -9.41 -2.49
N PRO A 41 -13.70 -9.46 -1.30
CA PRO A 41 -12.32 -9.01 -1.12
C PRO A 41 -11.33 -9.64 -2.11
N ALA A 42 -11.56 -10.90 -2.50
CA ALA A 42 -10.74 -11.65 -3.46
C ALA A 42 -10.73 -11.05 -4.89
N ARG A 43 -11.59 -10.08 -5.20
CA ARG A 43 -11.52 -9.35 -6.47
C ARG A 43 -10.41 -8.31 -6.49
N PHE A 44 -9.86 -7.95 -5.33
CA PHE A 44 -8.79 -6.98 -5.19
C PHE A 44 -7.44 -7.67 -5.10
N GLU A 45 -6.51 -7.24 -5.95
CA GLU A 45 -5.18 -7.84 -6.08
C GLU A 45 -4.10 -6.78 -5.88
N TYR A 46 -2.94 -7.19 -5.36
CA TYR A 46 -1.82 -6.30 -5.05
C TYR A 46 -0.51 -7.08 -4.96
N SER A 47 0.62 -6.44 -5.25
CA SER A 47 1.93 -7.12 -5.31
C SER A 47 2.65 -7.27 -3.96
N GLY A 48 2.02 -6.88 -2.86
CA GLY A 48 2.56 -7.07 -1.50
C GLY A 48 1.98 -6.08 -0.50
N ALA A 49 1.76 -6.53 0.73
CA ALA A 49 1.24 -5.68 1.80
C ALA A 49 2.25 -4.60 2.19
N LYS A 50 1.76 -3.44 2.62
CA LYS A 50 2.57 -2.33 3.14
C LYS A 50 2.35 -2.16 4.63
N ASP A 51 3.34 -1.60 5.32
CA ASP A 51 3.34 -1.41 6.76
C ASP A 51 2.05 -0.80 7.29
N ARG A 52 1.54 -1.35 8.40
CA ARG A 52 0.36 -0.81 9.07
C ARG A 52 0.65 0.57 9.65
N ARG A 53 1.74 0.68 10.43
CA ARG A 53 2.11 1.90 11.19
C ARG A 53 2.88 2.90 10.34
N ALA A 54 2.28 3.33 9.23
CA ALA A 54 2.84 4.32 8.33
C ALA A 54 1.74 4.93 7.45
N VAL A 55 2.08 6.00 6.73
CA VAL A 55 1.36 6.40 5.52
C VAL A 55 1.99 5.66 4.35
N THR A 56 1.23 4.80 3.68
CA THR A 56 1.75 3.94 2.62
C THR A 56 0.92 4.08 1.35
N GLY A 57 1.60 4.21 0.21
CA GLY A 57 0.99 4.15 -1.12
C GLY A 57 1.32 2.83 -1.82
N GLN A 58 0.34 2.24 -2.51
CA GLN A 58 0.55 1.06 -3.36
C GLN A 58 -0.49 0.99 -4.47
N PHE A 59 -0.17 0.29 -5.55
CA PHE A 59 -1.17 -0.08 -6.55
C PHE A 59 -2.01 -1.25 -6.05
N LEU A 60 -3.32 -1.12 -6.24
CA LEU A 60 -4.29 -2.21 -6.20
C LEU A 60 -4.92 -2.34 -7.58
N THR A 61 -5.40 -3.54 -7.90
CA THR A 61 -6.35 -3.73 -8.99
C THR A 61 -7.64 -4.32 -8.48
N VAL A 62 -8.73 -4.09 -9.21
CA VAL A 62 -9.99 -4.79 -9.03
C VAL A 62 -10.40 -5.44 -10.36
N TRP A 63 -10.71 -6.74 -10.33
CA TRP A 63 -11.09 -7.51 -11.52
C TRP A 63 -12.53 -7.23 -11.94
N ARG A 64 -12.81 -7.05 -13.24
CA ARG A 64 -14.15 -6.84 -13.84
C ARG A 64 -15.01 -5.75 -13.16
N PRO A 65 -14.44 -4.58 -12.88
CA PRO A 65 -15.16 -3.49 -12.22
C PRO A 65 -16.43 -3.10 -12.98
N HIS A 66 -17.47 -2.71 -12.26
CA HIS A 66 -18.58 -1.99 -12.85
C HIS A 66 -18.07 -0.62 -13.36
N PRO A 67 -18.65 -0.03 -14.44
CA PRO A 67 -18.16 1.24 -15.00
C PRO A 67 -18.07 2.40 -14.00
N ASP A 68 -18.98 2.45 -13.01
CA ASP A 68 -19.00 3.48 -11.96
C ASP A 68 -18.00 3.25 -10.81
N CYS A 69 -17.23 2.16 -10.84
CA CYS A 69 -16.38 1.73 -9.73
C CYS A 69 -15.38 2.81 -9.32
N ALA A 70 -14.71 3.44 -10.29
CA ALA A 70 -13.74 4.50 -10.04
C ALA A 70 -14.39 5.71 -9.35
N GLU A 71 -15.55 6.14 -9.82
CA GLU A 71 -16.30 7.26 -9.28
C GLU A 71 -16.75 6.98 -7.83
N ARG A 72 -17.36 5.82 -7.59
CA ARG A 72 -17.82 5.41 -6.25
C ARG A 72 -16.67 5.33 -5.26
N LEU A 73 -15.55 4.77 -5.67
CA LEU A 73 -14.35 4.69 -4.84
C LEU A 73 -13.77 6.07 -4.55
N ALA A 74 -13.63 6.93 -5.56
CA ALA A 74 -13.12 8.30 -5.40
C ALA A 74 -14.03 9.15 -4.49
N ALA A 75 -15.34 9.07 -4.68
CA ALA A 75 -16.32 9.79 -3.86
C ALA A 75 -16.26 9.34 -2.39
N ARG A 76 -16.12 8.03 -2.13
CA ARG A 76 -16.14 7.49 -0.77
C ARG A 76 -14.82 7.60 -0.02
N PHE A 77 -13.68 7.55 -0.73
CA PHE A 77 -12.34 7.42 -0.17
C PHE A 77 -11.38 8.47 -0.73
N HIS A 78 -11.57 9.74 -0.37
CA HIS A 78 -10.73 10.85 -0.82
C HIS A 78 -9.95 11.55 0.32
N THR A 79 -10.16 11.15 1.59
CA THR A 79 -9.51 11.74 2.78
C THR A 79 -8.78 10.72 3.66
N SER A 80 -7.95 11.18 4.60
CA SER A 80 -7.31 10.29 5.60
C SER A 80 -8.40 9.59 6.45
N PRO A 81 -8.24 8.31 6.85
CA PRO A 81 -7.04 7.47 6.74
C PRO A 81 -6.96 6.59 5.49
N LEU A 82 -7.90 6.73 4.54
CA LEU A 82 -7.98 5.87 3.36
C LEU A 82 -8.37 6.66 2.12
N ARG A 83 -7.43 6.77 1.18
CA ARG A 83 -7.60 7.49 -0.08
C ARG A 83 -7.34 6.59 -1.28
N VAL A 84 -8.06 6.83 -2.37
CA VAL A 84 -7.87 6.18 -3.66
C VAL A 84 -7.81 7.21 -4.78
N GLY A 85 -7.13 6.89 -5.88
CA GLY A 85 -7.01 7.77 -7.04
C GLY A 85 -6.11 7.19 -8.13
N ARG A 86 -5.86 7.97 -9.19
CA ARG A 86 -5.06 7.54 -10.35
C ARG A 86 -5.58 6.23 -10.96
N PHE A 87 -6.86 6.25 -11.29
CA PHE A 87 -7.57 5.15 -11.89
C PHE A 87 -7.16 4.98 -13.34
N GLN A 88 -6.91 3.75 -13.76
CA GLN A 88 -6.66 3.41 -15.17
C GLN A 88 -7.06 1.97 -15.45
N THR A 89 -7.47 1.72 -16.69
CA THR A 89 -7.59 0.36 -17.21
C THR A 89 -6.24 -0.34 -17.15
N TRP A 90 -6.25 -1.63 -16.82
CA TRP A 90 -5.03 -2.41 -16.67
C TRP A 90 -5.23 -3.85 -17.18
N PRO A 91 -4.30 -4.36 -18.01
CA PRO A 91 -4.54 -5.61 -18.75
C PRO A 91 -4.27 -6.89 -17.92
N THR A 92 -3.53 -6.79 -16.82
CA THR A 92 -2.99 -7.99 -16.14
C THR A 92 -3.21 -8.00 -14.63
N LYS A 93 -3.34 -9.21 -14.07
CA LYS A 93 -3.35 -9.39 -12.61
C LYS A 93 -1.98 -9.06 -12.01
N PRO A 94 -1.89 -8.28 -10.92
CA PRO A 94 -0.66 -8.12 -10.17
C PRO A 94 -0.17 -9.46 -9.62
N PHE A 95 1.12 -9.75 -9.76
CA PHE A 95 1.78 -10.88 -9.11
C PHE A 95 2.30 -10.47 -7.72
N LEU A 96 2.08 -11.34 -6.72
CA LEU A 96 2.59 -11.15 -5.36
C LEU A 96 4.12 -11.27 -5.36
N GLY A 97 4.82 -10.21 -4.94
CA GLY A 97 6.28 -10.13 -5.07
C GLY A 97 6.76 -9.50 -6.37
N GLY A 98 5.86 -9.07 -7.26
CA GLY A 98 6.21 -8.40 -8.52
C GLY A 98 6.71 -6.96 -8.41
N LEU A 99 6.99 -6.49 -7.20
CA LEU A 99 7.55 -5.16 -6.98
C LEU A 99 9.06 -5.20 -7.08
N THR A 100 9.63 -4.30 -7.87
CA THR A 100 11.10 -4.09 -7.92
C THR A 100 11.65 -3.47 -6.63
N GLY A 101 10.80 -2.80 -5.85
CA GLY A 101 11.17 -2.23 -4.56
C GLY A 101 10.11 -1.31 -3.96
N ASN A 102 10.48 -0.63 -2.89
CA ASN A 102 9.67 0.39 -2.24
C ASN A 102 10.53 1.62 -1.97
N ARG A 103 9.97 2.82 -2.14
CA ARG A 103 10.62 4.08 -1.76
C ARG A 103 10.14 4.48 -0.38
N PHE A 104 11.09 4.68 0.53
CA PHE A 104 10.80 5.12 1.90
C PHE A 104 11.23 6.58 2.11
N ARG A 105 10.41 7.32 2.87
CA ARG A 105 10.80 8.58 3.49
C ARG A 105 10.67 8.38 4.99
N VAL A 106 11.81 8.42 5.70
CA VAL A 106 11.90 8.16 7.13
C VAL A 106 12.29 9.45 7.83
N GLN A 107 11.58 9.79 8.90
CA GLN A 107 11.92 10.92 9.76
C GLN A 107 12.29 10.38 11.15
N LEU A 108 13.53 10.64 11.57
CA LEU A 108 13.99 10.33 12.92
C LEU A 108 13.65 11.49 13.85
N ARG A 109 13.15 11.19 15.05
CA ARG A 109 12.74 12.16 16.08
C ARG A 109 13.36 11.79 17.42
N GLY A 110 13.45 12.74 18.34
CA GLY A 110 14.01 12.52 19.68
C GLY A 110 15.52 12.32 19.70
N LEU A 111 16.24 12.93 18.74
CA LEU A 111 17.70 12.92 18.71
C LEU A 111 18.24 14.18 19.37
N ASP A 112 19.28 14.00 20.19
CA ASP A 112 20.13 15.10 20.65
C ASP A 112 21.18 15.46 19.59
N ASN A 113 22.03 16.44 19.89
CA ASN A 113 23.07 16.90 18.95
C ASN A 113 24.04 15.79 18.55
N GLN A 114 24.40 14.88 19.46
CA GLN A 114 25.24 13.73 19.11
C GLN A 114 24.49 12.73 18.22
N GLY A 115 23.24 12.43 18.54
CA GLY A 115 22.38 11.54 17.77
C GLY A 115 22.17 12.01 16.33
N VAL A 116 21.98 13.32 16.12
CA VAL A 116 21.88 13.90 14.76
C VAL A 116 23.19 13.71 13.99
N ARG A 117 24.34 13.99 14.59
CA ARG A 117 25.65 13.78 13.95
C ARG A 117 25.87 12.32 13.57
N HIS A 118 25.56 11.39 14.48
CA HIS A 118 25.68 9.95 14.22
C HIS A 118 24.73 9.49 13.12
N ALA A 119 23.48 9.95 13.12
CA ALA A 119 22.49 9.61 12.09
C ALA A 119 22.94 10.10 10.71
N ALA A 120 23.43 11.34 10.62
CA ALA A 120 23.95 11.91 9.38
C ALA A 120 25.16 11.12 8.85
N ALA A 121 26.13 10.81 9.72
CA ALA A 121 27.31 10.03 9.34
C ALA A 121 26.94 8.63 8.83
N ARG A 122 26.00 7.94 9.50
CA ARG A 122 25.51 6.62 9.08
C ARG A 122 24.71 6.69 7.78
N ALA A 123 23.87 7.71 7.59
CA ALA A 123 23.15 7.91 6.35
C ALA A 123 24.10 8.17 5.17
N GLY A 124 25.22 8.86 5.40
CA GLY A 124 26.30 9.03 4.45
C GLY A 124 26.89 7.67 4.01
N ARG A 125 27.31 6.84 4.97
CA ARG A 125 27.85 5.49 4.69
C ARG A 125 26.85 4.56 4.02
N LEU A 126 25.57 4.64 4.37
CA LEU A 126 24.52 3.83 3.76
C LEU A 126 24.46 4.00 2.23
N ARG A 127 24.81 5.19 1.72
CA ARG A 127 24.83 5.48 0.28
C ARG A 127 26.01 4.84 -0.44
N THR A 128 27.15 4.66 0.23
CA THR A 128 28.38 4.11 -0.36
C THR A 128 28.49 2.62 -0.14
N ASP A 129 28.23 2.18 1.09
CA ASP A 129 28.53 0.82 1.56
C ASP A 129 27.28 -0.07 1.50
N GLY A 130 26.11 0.53 1.33
CA GLY A 130 24.83 -0.16 1.42
C GLY A 130 24.55 -0.68 2.83
N PHE A 131 23.76 -1.73 2.93
CA PHE A 131 23.45 -2.40 4.19
C PHE A 131 23.20 -3.89 3.97
N LEU A 132 23.37 -4.68 5.05
CA LEU A 132 23.04 -6.10 5.02
C LEU A 132 21.53 -6.28 4.88
N ASN A 133 21.10 -6.93 3.80
CA ASN A 133 19.71 -7.27 3.55
C ASN A 133 19.25 -8.43 4.45
N ARG A 134 19.03 -8.13 5.74
CA ARG A 134 18.56 -9.09 6.73
C ARG A 134 17.04 -9.11 6.78
N PHE A 135 16.45 -10.29 6.95
CA PHE A 135 15.05 -10.42 7.28
C PHE A 135 14.79 -9.91 8.70
N GLY A 136 13.99 -8.85 8.84
CA GLY A 136 13.65 -8.26 10.13
C GLY A 136 12.71 -9.14 10.96
N ARG A 137 12.67 -8.89 12.28
CA ARG A 137 11.84 -9.63 13.27
C ARG A 137 10.35 -9.72 12.88
N GLN A 138 9.84 -8.76 12.12
CA GLN A 138 8.44 -8.70 11.66
C GLN A 138 8.04 -9.85 10.70
N ARG A 139 9.00 -10.59 10.13
CA ARG A 139 8.71 -11.80 9.33
C ARG A 139 8.48 -13.06 10.15
N PHE A 140 8.79 -13.04 11.45
CA PHE A 140 8.68 -14.21 12.33
C PHE A 140 7.41 -14.20 13.21
N GLY A 141 6.47 -13.29 12.95
CA GLY A 141 5.30 -13.10 13.80
C GLY A 141 5.68 -12.59 15.19
N ARG A 142 4.69 -12.11 15.95
CA ARG A 142 4.87 -11.87 17.38
C ARG A 142 4.70 -13.25 18.03
N GLN A 143 5.78 -13.92 18.43
CA GLN A 143 5.63 -15.05 19.36
C GLN A 143 4.95 -14.53 20.62
N GLY A 144 3.83 -15.16 21.00
CA GLY A 144 3.08 -14.82 22.20
C GLY A 144 1.56 -14.92 21.99
N GLY A 145 1.08 -16.08 21.56
CA GLY A 145 -0.24 -16.54 22.00
C GLY A 145 -0.02 -17.17 23.36
N GLU A 146 -0.40 -16.47 24.43
CA GLU A 146 -0.62 -17.12 25.72
C GLU A 146 -1.97 -17.84 25.65
N ASN A 147 -1.90 -19.15 25.41
CA ASN A 147 -2.93 -20.09 25.82
C ASN A 147 -2.50 -20.63 27.19
N ASN A 148 -3.33 -20.39 28.20
CA ASN A 148 -3.66 -21.24 29.35
C ASN A 148 -4.71 -20.42 30.12
N GLY A 149 -5.95 -20.87 30.29
CA GLY A 149 -6.37 -22.20 30.75
C GLY A 149 -7.12 -21.94 32.04
#